data_AF-A0A3Q2TFQ3-F1
#
_entry.id   AF-A0A3Q2TFQ3-F1
#
_cell.length_a   1.000
_cell.length_b   1.000
_cell.length_c   1.000
_cell.angle_alpha   90.00
_cell.angle_beta   90.00
_cell.angle_gamma   90.00
#
_symmetry.space_group_name_H-M   'P 1'
#
loop_
_entity.id
_entity.type
_entity.pdbx_description
1 polymer ?
#
loop_
_entity_poly.entity_id
_entity_poly.type
_entity_poly.pdbx_seq_one_letter_code
_entity_poly.pdbx_strand_id
1 'polypeptide(L)'
;MEQHVICYDVEKDLLPLVLSNCQYSLERGKETISEYDLPRIQQQILTHFLQGKPHISLTGIPTLINTIEKDSESVFKTIKGKVPQVSLNALIRNGVSRELDSYSEVCEALKIVELLLGFLAKTGGDANMKVGTYLKDVLKMDIEEHILKALNKCSLKHCVSLWQLLSSLKSENMLHLKMGPFSKYAAEYQDPLSEENRTELKGFMSPANAAQWLLEMHEFILLVLGRPYATDRYKPFWSVKEAMLLYMDHKEVEVPVYVEENFPENLLLSQILEAWKYVVTSKQEWMNEG
;
A
#
# COMPACT_ATOMS: atom_id res chain seq x y z
N MET A 1 -9.76 0.79 36.53
CA MET A 1 -10.32 0.30 35.25
C MET A 1 -11.79 -0.09 35.38
N GLU A 2 -12.19 -0.86 36.40
CA GLU A 2 -13.60 -1.26 36.65
C GLU A 2 -14.58 -0.09 36.81
N GLN A 3 -14.10 1.10 37.19
CA GLN A 3 -14.96 2.28 37.35
C GLN A 3 -15.53 2.84 36.04
N HIS A 4 -14.87 2.59 34.89
CA HIS A 4 -15.30 3.14 33.60
C HIS A 4 -16.23 2.21 32.81
N VAL A 5 -16.29 0.92 33.17
CA VAL A 5 -17.17 -0.06 32.57
C VAL A 5 -18.41 -0.25 33.43
N ILE A 6 -19.53 -0.64 32.81
CA ILE A 6 -20.74 -1.03 33.54
C ILE A 6 -20.49 -2.43 34.07
N CYS A 7 -20.47 -2.57 35.39
CA CYS A 7 -20.29 -3.85 36.08
C CYS A 7 -21.31 -3.95 37.21
N TYR A 8 -21.95 -5.11 37.32
CA TYR A 8 -22.89 -5.45 38.39
C TYR A 8 -22.92 -6.97 38.55
N ASP A 9 -23.25 -7.41 39.76
CA ASP A 9 -23.53 -8.80 40.10
C ASP A 9 -25.04 -9.01 40.24
N VAL A 10 -25.57 -10.07 39.62
CA VAL A 10 -27.01 -10.31 39.59
C VAL A 10 -27.57 -10.62 40.97
N GLU A 11 -26.87 -11.43 41.76
CA GLU A 11 -27.35 -11.92 43.06
C GLU A 11 -27.12 -10.90 44.17
N LYS A 12 -26.01 -10.16 44.11
CA LYS A 12 -25.63 -9.21 45.15
C LYS A 12 -26.20 -7.81 44.92
N ASP A 13 -26.34 -7.39 43.65
CA ASP A 13 -26.68 -6.01 43.33
C ASP A 13 -28.11 -5.89 42.78
N LEU A 14 -28.47 -6.71 41.78
CA LEU A 14 -29.78 -6.58 41.12
C LEU A 14 -30.93 -7.24 41.89
N LEU A 15 -30.73 -8.45 42.41
CA LEU A 15 -31.79 -9.19 43.10
C LEU A 15 -32.31 -8.45 44.34
N PRO A 16 -31.46 -7.90 45.24
CA PRO A 16 -31.95 -7.13 46.38
C PRO A 16 -32.67 -5.84 45.95
N LEU A 17 -32.19 -5.19 44.89
CA LEU A 17 -32.80 -3.98 44.33
C LEU A 17 -34.21 -4.29 43.81
N VAL A 18 -34.39 -5.35 43.03
CA VAL A 18 -35.71 -5.75 42.49
C VAL A 18 -36.66 -6.16 43.61
N LEU A 19 -36.20 -6.98 44.57
CA LEU A 19 -37.02 -7.41 45.70
C LEU A 19 -37.44 -6.25 46.61
N SER A 20 -36.56 -5.25 46.80
CA SER A 20 -36.88 -4.05 47.60
C SER A 20 -37.96 -3.15 46.99
N ASN A 21 -38.25 -3.32 45.69
CA ASN A 21 -39.28 -2.60 44.96
C ASN A 21 -40.48 -3.49 44.59
N CYS A 22 -40.56 -4.70 45.16
CA CYS A 22 -41.73 -5.57 45.09
C CYS A 22 -42.69 -5.22 46.23
N GLN A 23 -43.91 -4.81 45.90
CA GLN A 23 -44.96 -4.51 46.86
C GLN A 23 -45.99 -5.63 46.86
N TYR A 24 -46.38 -6.08 48.06
CA TYR A 24 -47.42 -7.09 48.24
C TYR A 24 -48.71 -6.42 48.69
N SER A 25 -49.79 -6.64 47.95
CA SER A 25 -51.13 -6.20 48.34
C SER A 25 -52.00 -7.40 48.71
N LEU A 26 -52.76 -7.27 49.80
CA LEU A 26 -53.63 -8.30 50.34
C LEU A 26 -55.02 -7.71 50.54
N GLU A 27 -55.94 -7.99 49.60
CA GLU A 27 -57.36 -7.68 49.75
C GLU A 27 -58.10 -8.84 50.42
N ARG A 28 -58.98 -8.52 51.37
CA ARG A 28 -59.70 -9.52 52.17
C ARG A 28 -60.59 -10.40 51.26
N GLY A 29 -60.20 -11.67 51.09
CA GLY A 29 -60.92 -12.65 50.27
C GLY A 29 -60.36 -12.87 48.85
N LYS A 30 -59.21 -12.27 48.51
CA LYS A 30 -58.48 -12.51 47.25
C LYS A 30 -57.05 -13.02 47.51
N GLU A 31 -56.41 -13.55 46.47
CA GLU A 31 -55.01 -13.96 46.48
C GLU A 31 -54.06 -12.76 46.62
N THR A 32 -52.88 -12.98 47.20
CA THR A 32 -51.82 -11.96 47.32
C THR A 32 -51.34 -11.54 45.93
N ILE A 33 -51.45 -10.25 45.61
CA ILE A 33 -50.95 -9.70 44.35
C ILE A 33 -49.59 -9.05 44.61
N SER A 34 -48.59 -9.45 43.82
CA SER A 34 -47.25 -8.85 43.86
C SER A 34 -47.12 -7.86 42.70
N GLU A 35 -46.78 -6.60 43.00
CA GLU A 35 -46.59 -5.54 42.02
C GLU A 35 -45.18 -4.97 42.11
N TYR A 36 -44.55 -4.75 40.95
CA TYR A 36 -43.20 -4.19 40.87
C TYR A 36 -43.25 -2.73 40.43
N ASP A 37 -42.59 -1.85 41.19
CA ASP A 37 -42.42 -0.44 40.83
C ASP A 37 -41.31 -0.30 39.77
N LEU A 38 -41.64 -0.58 38.51
CA LEU A 38 -40.71 -0.52 37.39
C LEU A 38 -40.05 0.88 37.22
N PRO A 39 -40.78 2.01 37.35
CA PRO A 39 -40.15 3.34 37.32
C PRO A 39 -39.05 3.52 38.37
N ARG A 40 -39.29 3.06 39.60
CA ARG A 40 -38.31 3.18 40.68
C ARG A 40 -37.11 2.24 40.49
N ILE A 41 -37.35 1.01 40.03
CA ILE A 41 -36.29 0.07 39.65
C ILE A 41 -35.41 0.68 38.56
N GLN A 42 -36.01 1.24 37.51
CA GLN A 42 -35.29 1.89 36.42
C GLN A 42 -34.43 3.05 36.91
N GLN A 43 -34.97 3.93 37.76
CA GLN A 43 -34.23 5.07 38.30
C GLN A 43 -33.04 4.61 39.16
N GLN A 44 -33.24 3.58 39.99
CA GLN A 44 -32.16 3.03 40.81
C GLN A 44 -31.06 2.39 39.94
N ILE A 45 -31.42 1.64 38.88
CA ILE A 45 -30.43 1.08 37.95
C ILE A 45 -29.63 2.18 37.26
N LEU A 46 -30.32 3.22 36.76
CA LEU A 46 -29.67 4.36 36.11
C LEU A 46 -28.68 5.04 37.05
N THR A 47 -29.11 5.32 38.29
CA THR A 47 -28.29 6.07 39.26
C THR A 47 -27.09 5.26 39.76
N HIS A 48 -27.25 3.96 40.03
CA HIS A 48 -26.22 3.16 40.69
C HIS A 48 -25.22 2.54 39.70
N PHE A 49 -25.64 2.17 38.48
CA PHE A 49 -24.78 1.41 37.56
C PHE A 49 -24.40 2.17 36.29
N LEU A 50 -25.25 3.10 35.82
CA LEU A 50 -25.11 3.71 34.50
C LEU A 50 -24.64 5.18 34.57
N GLN A 51 -25.08 5.92 35.58
CA GLN A 51 -24.76 7.35 35.72
C GLN A 51 -23.28 7.57 35.99
N GLY A 52 -22.69 8.55 35.30
CA GLY A 52 -21.28 8.90 35.43
C GLY A 52 -20.32 7.98 34.66
N LYS A 53 -20.81 6.97 33.94
CA LYS A 53 -19.97 6.14 33.05
C LYS A 53 -19.58 6.92 31.79
N PRO A 54 -18.28 6.92 31.40
CA PRO A 54 -17.83 7.64 30.22
C PRO A 54 -18.25 6.94 28.92
N HIS A 55 -18.28 7.69 27.82
CA HIS A 55 -18.35 7.09 26.49
C HIS A 55 -16.97 6.52 26.10
N ILE A 56 -16.87 5.20 25.94
CA ILE A 56 -15.61 4.54 25.59
C ILE A 56 -15.35 4.72 24.08
N SER A 57 -14.35 5.53 23.74
CA SER A 57 -13.87 5.70 22.37
C SER A 57 -12.95 4.55 21.94
N LEU A 58 -12.95 4.21 20.65
CA LEU A 58 -12.05 3.19 20.07
C LEU A 58 -10.59 3.67 19.91
N THR A 59 -10.25 4.87 20.39
CA THR A 59 -8.89 5.42 20.31
C THR A 59 -7.97 4.75 21.32
N GLY A 60 -6.77 4.33 20.88
CA GLY A 60 -5.77 3.75 21.77
C GLY A 60 -5.99 2.28 22.12
N ILE A 61 -6.86 1.58 21.37
CA ILE A 61 -6.98 0.12 21.47
C ILE A 61 -5.60 -0.49 21.20
N PRO A 62 -5.09 -1.36 22.08
CA PRO A 62 -3.86 -2.11 21.83
C PRO A 62 -4.03 -2.95 20.56
N THR A 63 -3.47 -2.46 19.46
CA THR A 63 -3.50 -3.14 18.17
C THR A 63 -2.09 -3.61 17.84
N LEU A 64 -1.95 -4.90 17.56
CA LEU A 64 -0.71 -5.43 17.02
C LEU A 64 -0.65 -5.03 15.54
N ILE A 65 0.16 -4.03 15.22
CA ILE A 65 0.40 -3.62 13.84
C ILE A 65 1.58 -4.44 13.32
N ASN A 66 1.35 -5.33 12.36
CA ASN A 66 2.43 -6.02 11.66
C ASN A 66 3.13 -5.03 10.71
N THR A 67 4.08 -4.25 11.22
CA THR A 67 4.87 -3.27 10.43
C THR A 67 5.85 -3.91 9.44
N ILE A 68 5.92 -5.24 9.36
CA ILE A 68 6.83 -5.94 8.42
C ILE A 68 6.36 -5.73 6.97
N GLU A 69 5.06 -5.51 6.76
CA GLU A 69 4.53 -5.04 5.49
C GLU A 69 4.62 -3.51 5.46
N LYS A 70 5.78 -2.99 5.01
CA LYS A 70 5.87 -1.59 4.58
C LYS A 70 4.84 -1.37 3.48
N ASP A 71 3.72 -0.77 3.83
CA ASP A 71 2.69 -0.39 2.87
C ASP A 71 3.17 0.84 2.08
N SER A 72 4.07 0.61 1.11
CA SER A 72 4.62 1.66 0.25
C SER A 72 3.52 2.48 -0.42
N GLU A 73 2.37 1.87 -0.70
CA GLU A 73 1.21 2.57 -1.27
C GLU A 73 0.66 3.65 -0.33
N SER A 74 0.46 3.36 0.97
CA SER A 74 0.03 4.40 1.92
C SER A 74 1.10 5.44 2.17
N VAL A 75 2.39 5.06 2.14
CA VAL A 75 3.51 6.00 2.18
C VAL A 75 3.42 6.97 1.00
N PHE A 76 3.18 6.47 -0.22
CA PHE A 76 3.07 7.32 -1.41
C PHE A 76 1.86 8.25 -1.34
N LYS A 77 0.70 7.76 -0.91
CA LYS A 77 -0.50 8.60 -0.69
C LYS A 77 -0.23 9.70 0.33
N THR A 78 0.42 9.37 1.43
CA THR A 78 0.80 10.34 2.47
C THR A 78 1.77 11.40 1.93
N ILE A 79 2.75 11.00 1.13
CA ILE A 79 3.72 11.92 0.53
C ILE A 79 3.04 12.83 -0.49
N LYS A 80 2.19 12.31 -1.38
CA LYS A 80 1.44 13.12 -2.35
C LYS A 80 0.67 14.26 -1.68
N GLY A 81 0.10 14.01 -0.50
CA GLY A 81 -0.61 15.03 0.29
C GLY A 81 0.29 16.08 0.98
N LYS A 82 1.59 15.83 1.14
CA LYS A 82 2.54 16.72 1.84
C LYS A 82 3.54 17.41 0.91
N VAL A 83 3.97 16.71 -0.14
CA VAL A 83 4.97 17.16 -1.11
C VAL A 83 4.46 16.79 -2.51
N PRO A 84 4.09 17.77 -3.35
CA PRO A 84 3.64 17.52 -4.71
C PRO A 84 4.60 16.60 -5.45
N GLN A 85 4.10 15.48 -5.97
CA GLN A 85 4.91 14.49 -6.70
C GLN A 85 4.76 14.65 -8.21
N VAL A 86 5.85 14.48 -8.94
CA VAL A 86 5.95 14.61 -10.41
C VAL A 86 6.82 13.48 -10.95
N SER A 87 6.42 12.93 -12.11
CA SER A 87 7.17 11.88 -12.80
C SER A 87 8.53 12.37 -13.30
N LEU A 88 9.53 11.49 -13.25
CA LEU A 88 10.84 11.76 -13.83
C LEU A 88 10.76 11.77 -15.36
N ASN A 89 11.31 12.82 -15.98
CA ASN A 89 11.48 12.84 -17.43
C ASN A 89 12.58 11.85 -17.88
N ALA A 90 12.57 11.49 -19.15
CA ALA A 90 13.49 10.49 -19.70
C ALA A 90 14.98 10.86 -19.52
N LEU A 91 15.33 12.15 -19.62
CA LEU A 91 16.71 12.63 -19.44
C LEU A 91 17.20 12.38 -18.02
N ILE A 92 16.40 12.70 -17.00
CA ILE A 92 16.76 12.47 -15.60
C ILE A 92 16.81 10.98 -15.31
N ARG A 93 15.82 10.19 -15.78
CA ARG A 93 15.83 8.72 -15.60
C ARG A 93 17.11 8.11 -16.14
N ASN A 94 17.44 8.37 -17.41
CA ASN A 94 18.65 7.87 -18.04
C ASN A 94 19.91 8.38 -17.34
N GLY A 95 19.89 9.63 -16.88
CA GLY A 95 20.98 10.23 -16.12
C GLY A 95 21.22 9.56 -14.77
N VAL A 96 20.17 9.12 -14.07
CA VAL A 96 20.28 8.36 -12.81
C VAL A 96 20.76 6.93 -13.09
N SER A 97 20.13 6.24 -14.05
CA SER A 97 20.50 4.86 -14.42
C SER A 97 21.96 4.72 -14.85
N ARG A 98 22.50 5.71 -15.57
CA ARG A 98 23.91 5.72 -16.02
C ARG A 98 24.92 6.08 -14.93
N GLU A 99 24.47 6.57 -13.78
CA GLU A 99 25.37 6.92 -12.67
C GLU A 99 25.47 5.77 -11.65
N LEU A 100 24.62 4.75 -11.76
CA LEU A 100 24.57 3.58 -10.89
C LEU A 100 24.92 2.35 -11.75
N ASP A 101 26.20 1.99 -11.76
CA ASP A 101 26.76 1.00 -12.69
C ASP A 101 26.62 -0.44 -12.18
N SER A 102 26.50 -0.62 -10.86
CA SER A 102 26.43 -1.96 -10.25
C SER A 102 25.09 -2.27 -9.59
N TYR A 103 24.76 -3.57 -9.51
CA TYR A 103 23.58 -4.04 -8.79
C TYR A 103 23.60 -3.62 -7.30
N SER A 104 24.79 -3.56 -6.69
CA SER A 104 24.95 -3.12 -5.30
C SER A 104 24.58 -1.65 -5.13
N GLU A 105 25.06 -0.79 -6.01
CA GLU A 105 24.77 0.65 -6.01
C GLU A 105 23.28 0.93 -6.17
N VAL A 106 22.61 0.24 -7.10
CA VAL A 106 21.15 0.35 -7.28
C VAL A 106 20.41 -0.09 -6.02
N CYS A 107 20.84 -1.17 -5.38
CA CYS A 107 20.23 -1.65 -4.14
C CYS A 107 20.43 -0.66 -2.98
N GLU A 108 21.60 -0.04 -2.88
CA GLU A 108 21.91 0.95 -1.86
C GLU A 108 21.13 2.25 -2.08
N ALA A 109 21.13 2.77 -3.31
CA ALA A 109 20.33 3.92 -3.71
C ALA A 109 18.84 3.70 -3.40
N LEU A 110 18.29 2.51 -3.70
CA LEU A 110 16.90 2.18 -3.40
C LEU A 110 16.63 2.20 -1.89
N LYS A 111 17.50 1.61 -1.07
CA LYS A 111 17.36 1.62 0.40
C LYS A 111 17.36 3.05 0.96
N ILE A 112 18.25 3.91 0.46
CA ILE A 112 18.33 5.32 0.84
C ILE A 112 17.02 6.03 0.47
N VAL A 113 16.49 5.80 -0.74
CA VAL A 113 15.24 6.41 -1.19
C VAL A 113 14.04 5.88 -0.40
N GLU A 114 13.97 4.59 -0.06
CA GLU A 114 12.92 4.05 0.82
C GLU A 114 12.94 4.69 2.22
N LEU A 115 14.14 4.89 2.79
CA LEU A 115 14.29 5.58 4.06
C LEU A 115 13.82 7.04 3.96
N LEU A 116 14.27 7.75 2.92
CA LEU A 116 13.86 9.12 2.61
C LEU A 116 12.34 9.25 2.52
N LEU A 117 11.68 8.36 1.76
CA LEU A 117 10.22 8.34 1.63
C LEU A 117 9.54 8.17 2.99
N GLY A 118 10.06 7.27 3.83
CA GLY A 118 9.57 7.08 5.21
C GLY A 118 9.65 8.36 6.05
N PHE A 119 10.72 9.16 5.91
CA PHE A 119 10.84 10.46 6.55
C PHE A 119 9.88 11.49 5.95
N LEU A 120 9.84 11.64 4.62
CA LEU A 120 8.95 12.59 3.93
C LEU A 120 7.48 12.33 4.25
N ALA A 121 7.06 11.07 4.38
CA ALA A 121 5.71 10.72 4.81
C ALA A 121 5.38 11.27 6.21
N LYS A 122 6.37 11.43 7.10
CA LYS A 122 6.20 12.00 8.43
C LYS A 122 6.34 13.52 8.43
N THR A 123 7.39 14.05 7.81
CA THR A 123 7.81 15.45 7.96
C THR A 123 7.39 16.37 6.81
N GLY A 124 7.08 15.82 5.65
CA GLY A 124 6.99 16.61 4.41
C GLY A 124 8.35 17.20 4.01
N GLY A 125 8.33 18.26 3.21
CA GLY A 125 9.54 18.97 2.76
C GLY A 125 9.25 19.92 1.59
N ASP A 126 10.24 20.73 1.22
CA ASP A 126 10.16 21.57 0.02
C ASP A 126 10.31 20.70 -1.25
N ALA A 127 9.26 20.67 -2.06
CA ALA A 127 9.21 19.94 -3.33
C ALA A 127 10.42 20.19 -4.26
N ASN A 128 11.00 21.39 -4.24
CA ASN A 128 12.12 21.75 -5.10
C ASN A 128 13.49 21.48 -4.48
N MET A 129 13.56 21.23 -3.17
CA MET A 129 14.81 20.87 -2.51
C MET A 129 15.40 19.63 -3.17
N LYS A 130 16.72 19.67 -3.41
CA LYS A 130 17.43 18.54 -3.99
C LYS A 130 17.45 17.37 -3.03
N VAL A 131 17.33 16.15 -3.57
CA VAL A 131 17.36 14.93 -2.76
C VAL A 131 18.67 14.83 -1.97
N GLY A 132 19.82 15.13 -2.61
CA GLY A 132 21.11 15.09 -1.94
C GLY A 132 21.23 16.09 -0.79
N THR A 133 20.72 17.31 -0.97
CA THR A 133 20.64 18.34 0.09
C THR A 133 19.79 17.87 1.26
N TYR A 134 18.61 17.30 1.01
CA TYR A 134 17.77 16.80 2.10
C TYR A 134 18.45 15.65 2.87
N LEU A 135 19.10 14.72 2.17
CA LEU A 135 19.80 13.59 2.79
C LEU A 135 20.98 14.04 3.66
N LYS A 136 21.85 14.92 3.14
CA LYS A 136 23.04 15.41 3.88
C LYS A 136 22.67 16.44 4.95
N ASP A 137 21.84 17.42 4.63
CA ASP A 137 21.65 18.60 5.47
C ASP A 137 20.49 18.45 6.46
N VAL A 138 19.45 17.70 6.11
CA VAL A 138 18.27 17.48 6.97
C VAL A 138 18.38 16.16 7.72
N LEU A 139 18.58 15.06 7.00
CA LEU A 139 18.66 13.73 7.61
C LEU A 139 20.05 13.40 8.21
N LYS A 140 21.07 14.22 7.92
CA LYS A 140 22.44 14.05 8.41
C LYS A 140 23.01 12.65 8.10
N MET A 141 22.72 12.13 6.91
CA MET A 141 23.20 10.83 6.46
C MET A 141 24.58 10.95 5.81
N ASP A 142 25.45 9.99 6.11
CA ASP A 142 26.68 9.75 5.37
C ASP A 142 26.40 8.79 4.21
N ILE A 143 26.63 9.24 2.98
CA ILE A 143 26.29 8.54 1.75
C ILE A 143 27.45 8.68 0.78
N GLU A 144 27.80 7.58 0.12
CA GLU A 144 28.85 7.59 -0.89
C GLU A 144 28.59 8.63 -1.99
N GLU A 145 29.63 9.41 -2.32
CA GLU A 145 29.50 10.60 -3.16
C GLU A 145 28.94 10.27 -4.56
N HIS A 146 29.26 9.09 -5.09
CA HIS A 146 28.76 8.64 -6.40
C HIS A 146 27.24 8.34 -6.38
N ILE A 147 26.74 7.66 -5.35
CA ILE A 147 25.30 7.42 -5.16
C ILE A 147 24.58 8.74 -4.96
N LEU A 148 25.15 9.62 -4.11
CA LEU A 148 24.57 10.92 -3.89
C LEU A 148 24.49 11.75 -5.18
N LYS A 149 25.54 11.72 -6.02
CA LYS A 149 25.56 12.39 -7.32
C LYS A 149 24.43 11.90 -8.23
N ALA A 150 24.13 10.60 -8.23
CA ALA A 150 22.98 10.05 -8.94
C ALA A 150 21.66 10.63 -8.40
N LEU A 151 21.46 10.57 -7.07
CA LEU A 151 20.24 11.03 -6.42
C LEU A 151 20.04 12.55 -6.53
N ASN A 152 21.12 13.34 -6.58
CA ASN A 152 21.07 14.81 -6.64
C ASN A 152 20.60 15.36 -7.99
N LYS A 153 20.44 14.50 -9.00
CA LYS A 153 19.73 14.83 -10.25
C LYS A 153 18.23 15.05 -10.00
N CYS A 154 17.71 14.54 -8.87
CA CYS A 154 16.32 14.64 -8.47
C CYS A 154 16.09 15.69 -7.36
N SER A 155 14.81 15.99 -7.11
CA SER A 155 14.31 16.86 -6.04
C SER A 155 13.22 16.10 -5.29
N LEU A 156 12.77 16.61 -4.13
CA LEU A 156 11.78 15.89 -3.29
C LEU A 156 10.45 15.60 -3.99
N LYS A 157 10.07 16.44 -4.98
CA LYS A 157 8.92 16.17 -5.85
C LYS A 157 9.06 14.93 -6.74
N HIS A 158 10.25 14.37 -6.90
CA HIS A 158 10.48 13.21 -7.76
C HIS A 158 10.63 11.91 -6.99
N CYS A 159 10.54 11.91 -5.65
CA CYS A 159 10.94 10.78 -4.81
C CYS A 159 10.15 9.49 -5.10
N VAL A 160 8.83 9.58 -5.35
CA VAL A 160 8.03 8.40 -5.69
C VAL A 160 8.44 7.81 -7.04
N SER A 161 8.61 8.66 -8.06
CA SER A 161 9.06 8.21 -9.39
C SER A 161 10.52 7.72 -9.38
N LEU A 162 11.35 8.27 -8.50
CA LEU A 162 12.73 7.79 -8.28
C LEU A 162 12.74 6.40 -7.63
N TRP A 163 11.86 6.14 -6.66
CA TRP A 163 11.69 4.80 -6.10
C TRP A 163 11.27 3.81 -7.18
N GLN A 164 10.27 4.16 -7.99
CA GLN A 164 9.78 3.33 -9.10
C GLN A 164 10.91 2.97 -10.10
N LEU A 165 11.75 3.96 -10.44
CA LEU A 165 12.91 3.76 -11.30
C LEU A 165 13.92 2.80 -10.66
N LEU A 166 14.34 3.05 -9.42
CA LEU A 166 15.36 2.27 -8.73
C LEU A 166 14.88 0.84 -8.43
N SER A 167 13.60 0.66 -8.12
CA SER A 167 13.01 -0.66 -7.93
C SER A 167 13.01 -1.45 -9.24
N SER A 168 12.66 -0.83 -10.37
CA SER A 168 12.70 -1.46 -11.69
C SER A 168 14.13 -1.83 -12.06
N LEU A 169 15.08 -0.90 -11.96
CA LEU A 169 16.51 -1.14 -12.24
C LEU A 169 17.08 -2.28 -11.41
N LYS A 170 16.67 -2.40 -10.13
CA LYS A 170 17.07 -3.52 -9.29
C LYS A 170 16.61 -4.85 -9.89
N SER A 171 15.33 -4.97 -10.27
CA SER A 171 14.79 -6.19 -10.87
C SER A 171 15.36 -6.47 -12.26
N GLU A 172 15.62 -5.44 -13.06
CA GLU A 172 16.30 -5.56 -14.37
C GLU A 172 17.72 -6.12 -14.19
N ASN A 173 18.50 -5.55 -13.27
CA ASN A 173 19.84 -6.03 -12.95
C ASN A 173 19.83 -7.47 -12.40
N MET A 174 18.80 -7.85 -11.63
CA MET A 174 18.64 -9.25 -11.20
C MET A 174 18.50 -10.20 -12.39
N LEU A 175 17.74 -9.82 -13.42
CA LEU A 175 17.60 -10.64 -14.63
C LEU A 175 18.92 -10.78 -15.38
N HIS A 176 19.69 -9.69 -15.53
CA HIS A 176 21.02 -9.75 -16.15
C HIS A 176 21.99 -10.64 -15.39
N LEU A 177 21.86 -10.71 -14.06
CA LEU A 177 22.61 -11.61 -13.18
C LEU A 177 22.01 -13.04 -13.11
N LYS A 178 21.03 -13.37 -13.97
CA LYS A 178 20.32 -14.67 -14.00
C LYS A 178 19.64 -15.02 -12.67
N MET A 179 19.29 -14.02 -11.88
CA MET A 179 18.46 -14.17 -10.67
C MET A 179 16.98 -13.98 -11.02
N GLY A 180 16.10 -14.66 -10.29
CA GLY A 180 14.65 -14.49 -10.45
C GLY A 180 14.10 -13.35 -9.57
N PRO A 181 13.77 -12.16 -10.12
CA PRO A 181 13.27 -11.03 -9.33
C PRO A 181 11.91 -11.30 -8.67
N PHE A 182 11.12 -12.22 -9.24
CA PHE A 182 9.76 -12.53 -8.80
C PHE A 182 9.58 -13.98 -8.33
N SER A 183 10.67 -14.67 -7.99
CA SER A 183 10.61 -16.10 -7.63
C SER A 183 9.75 -16.43 -6.39
N LYS A 184 9.46 -15.43 -5.55
CA LYS A 184 8.66 -15.57 -4.33
C LYS A 184 7.17 -15.26 -4.52
N TYR A 185 6.75 -14.90 -5.74
CA TYR A 185 5.38 -14.51 -6.04
C TYR A 185 4.50 -15.76 -6.19
N ALA A 186 3.18 -15.56 -6.15
CA ALA A 186 2.21 -16.63 -6.38
C ALA A 186 2.53 -17.36 -7.71
N ALA A 187 2.45 -18.69 -7.70
CA ALA A 187 2.77 -19.51 -8.88
C ALA A 187 1.77 -19.25 -10.02
N GLU A 188 0.57 -18.82 -9.66
CA GLU A 188 -0.54 -18.49 -10.54
C GLU A 188 -0.27 -17.26 -11.44
N TYR A 189 0.76 -16.45 -11.14
CA TYR A 189 1.21 -15.34 -11.98
C TYR A 189 2.46 -15.64 -12.82
N GLN A 190 2.88 -16.91 -12.85
CA GLN A 190 4.15 -17.36 -13.47
C GLN A 190 3.92 -18.28 -14.67
N ASP A 191 2.76 -18.20 -15.32
CA ASP A 191 2.51 -18.96 -16.55
C ASP A 191 3.45 -18.48 -17.66
N PRO A 192 3.93 -19.41 -18.52
CA PRO A 192 4.75 -19.05 -19.65
C PRO A 192 3.98 -18.16 -20.63
N LEU A 193 4.70 -17.19 -21.20
CA LEU A 193 4.18 -16.34 -22.26
C LEU A 193 4.07 -17.13 -23.57
N SER A 194 2.88 -17.13 -24.19
CA SER A 194 2.65 -17.76 -25.50
C SER A 194 3.35 -16.99 -26.63
N GLU A 195 3.64 -17.65 -27.75
CA GLU A 195 4.25 -17.01 -28.92
C GLU A 195 3.37 -15.92 -29.56
N GLU A 196 2.05 -16.11 -29.49
CA GLU A 196 1.07 -15.09 -29.91
C GLU A 196 1.20 -13.85 -29.03
N ASN A 197 1.18 -14.00 -27.71
CA ASN A 197 1.30 -12.87 -26.77
C ASN A 197 2.68 -12.20 -26.86
N ARG A 198 3.75 -12.94 -27.16
CA ARG A 198 5.08 -12.36 -27.48
C ARG A 198 5.02 -11.46 -28.71
N THR A 199 4.34 -11.93 -29.76
CA THR A 199 4.22 -11.19 -31.02
C THR A 199 3.37 -9.93 -30.84
N GLU A 200 2.25 -10.03 -30.13
CA GLU A 200 1.40 -8.88 -29.79
C GLU A 200 2.14 -7.86 -28.92
N LEU A 201 2.86 -8.31 -27.88
CA LEU A 201 3.70 -7.44 -27.06
C LEU A 201 4.82 -6.77 -27.88
N LYS A 202 5.49 -7.50 -28.77
CA LYS A 202 6.50 -6.91 -29.66
C LYS A 202 5.88 -5.82 -30.56
N GLY A 203 4.69 -6.04 -31.11
CA GLY A 203 3.98 -5.06 -31.93
C GLY A 203 3.52 -3.82 -31.17
N PHE A 204 3.18 -3.99 -29.89
CA PHE A 204 2.76 -2.91 -28.99
C PHE A 204 3.93 -2.01 -28.54
N MET A 205 5.14 -2.57 -28.42
CA MET A 205 6.28 -1.88 -27.83
C MET A 205 7.00 -0.96 -28.82
N SER A 206 7.28 0.25 -28.37
CA SER A 206 8.07 1.25 -29.07
C SER A 206 9.10 1.89 -28.13
N PRO A 207 10.17 2.52 -28.66
CA PRO A 207 11.12 3.27 -27.82
C PRO A 207 10.45 4.35 -26.96
N ALA A 208 9.31 4.89 -27.40
CA ALA A 208 8.56 5.93 -26.70
C ALA A 208 7.77 5.40 -25.49
N ASN A 209 7.13 4.22 -25.59
CA ASN A 209 6.23 3.71 -24.55
C ASN A 209 6.88 2.64 -23.64
N ALA A 210 7.88 1.89 -24.12
CA ALA A 210 8.41 0.73 -23.40
C ALA A 210 8.98 1.09 -22.03
N ALA A 211 9.68 2.22 -21.93
CA ALA A 211 10.24 2.68 -20.66
C ALA A 211 9.15 3.02 -19.63
N GLN A 212 8.06 3.66 -20.04
CA GLN A 212 6.97 4.00 -19.12
C GLN A 212 6.19 2.75 -18.72
N TRP A 213 5.89 1.88 -19.69
CA TRP A 213 5.18 0.63 -19.44
C TRP A 213 5.95 -0.27 -18.46
N LEU A 214 7.27 -0.43 -18.63
CA LEU A 214 8.10 -1.22 -17.73
C LEU A 214 8.04 -0.72 -16.29
N LEU A 215 8.07 0.61 -16.10
CA LEU A 215 8.01 1.22 -14.77
C LEU A 215 6.63 1.03 -14.12
N GLU A 216 5.54 1.26 -14.85
CA GLU A 216 4.19 1.11 -14.32
C GLU A 216 3.87 -0.36 -14.01
N MET A 217 4.22 -1.28 -14.91
CA MET A 217 4.03 -2.71 -14.68
C MET A 217 4.88 -3.23 -13.53
N HIS A 218 6.13 -2.77 -13.41
CA HIS A 218 6.98 -3.15 -12.30
C HIS A 218 6.40 -2.69 -10.96
N GLU A 219 5.92 -1.45 -10.90
CA GLU A 219 5.26 -0.91 -9.71
C GLU A 219 4.01 -1.71 -9.35
N PHE A 220 3.15 -1.99 -10.32
CA PHE A 220 1.97 -2.81 -10.13
C PHE A 220 2.32 -4.21 -9.61
N ILE A 221 3.30 -4.88 -10.23
CA ILE A 221 3.79 -6.18 -9.78
C ILE A 221 4.23 -6.11 -8.31
N LEU A 222 5.10 -5.15 -7.96
CA LEU A 222 5.65 -5.06 -6.60
C LEU A 222 4.60 -4.71 -5.54
N LEU A 223 3.74 -3.72 -5.82
CA LEU A 223 2.84 -3.15 -4.82
C LEU A 223 1.52 -3.88 -4.70
N VAL A 224 1.12 -4.60 -5.74
CA VAL A 224 -0.18 -5.27 -5.80
C VAL A 224 0.01 -6.78 -5.81
N LEU A 225 0.70 -7.31 -6.82
CA LEU A 225 0.84 -8.77 -6.99
C LEU A 225 1.82 -9.40 -5.99
N GLY A 226 2.71 -8.59 -5.42
CA GLY A 226 3.66 -9.00 -4.38
C GLY A 226 3.06 -9.12 -2.98
N ARG A 227 1.79 -8.70 -2.79
CA ARG A 227 1.11 -8.80 -1.50
C ARG A 227 0.63 -10.22 -1.21
N PRO A 228 0.56 -10.64 0.06
CA PRO A 228 -0.16 -11.86 0.43
C PRO A 228 -1.61 -11.80 -0.07
N TYR A 229 -2.13 -12.93 -0.54
CA TYR A 229 -3.50 -13.06 -1.02
C TYR A 229 -3.85 -12.12 -2.20
N ALA A 230 -2.86 -11.66 -2.98
CA ALA A 230 -3.11 -10.82 -4.16
C ALA A 230 -4.13 -11.45 -5.14
N THR A 231 -4.14 -12.78 -5.24
CA THR A 231 -5.06 -13.57 -6.08
C THR A 231 -6.52 -13.48 -5.64
N ASP A 232 -6.82 -13.02 -4.43
CA ASP A 232 -8.20 -12.79 -3.99
C ASP A 232 -8.81 -11.58 -4.70
N ARG A 233 -8.00 -10.55 -4.92
CA ARG A 233 -8.42 -9.28 -5.53
C ARG A 233 -8.11 -9.19 -7.01
N TYR A 234 -6.95 -9.69 -7.45
CA TYR A 234 -6.48 -9.64 -8.82
C TYR A 234 -6.39 -11.05 -9.38
N LYS A 235 -7.46 -11.49 -10.06
CA LYS A 235 -7.55 -12.89 -10.50
C LYS A 235 -6.58 -13.16 -11.66
N PRO A 236 -5.82 -14.28 -11.63
CA PRO A 236 -4.85 -14.60 -12.69
C PRO A 236 -5.44 -14.65 -14.11
N PHE A 237 -6.72 -14.99 -14.24
CA PHE A 237 -7.42 -15.06 -15.53
C PHE A 237 -7.96 -13.72 -16.03
N TRP A 238 -7.77 -12.61 -15.30
CA TRP A 238 -8.11 -11.28 -15.80
C TRP A 238 -7.10 -10.83 -16.84
N SER A 239 -7.55 -9.98 -17.77
CA SER A 239 -6.63 -9.32 -18.68
C SER A 239 -5.74 -8.34 -17.91
N VAL A 240 -4.49 -8.20 -18.35
CA VAL A 240 -3.55 -7.22 -17.78
C VAL A 240 -4.10 -5.80 -17.98
N LYS A 241 -4.81 -5.55 -19.09
CA LYS A 241 -5.43 -4.26 -19.39
C LYS A 241 -6.46 -3.87 -18.32
N GLU A 242 -7.44 -4.74 -18.06
CA GLU A 242 -8.50 -4.51 -17.07
C GLU A 242 -7.90 -4.27 -15.67
N ALA A 243 -6.92 -5.09 -15.29
CA ALA A 243 -6.23 -4.94 -14.02
C ALA A 243 -5.46 -3.62 -13.91
N MET A 244 -4.83 -3.17 -15.00
CA MET A 244 -4.12 -1.90 -15.07
C MET A 244 -5.08 -0.71 -14.98
N LEU A 245 -6.23 -0.75 -15.65
CA LEU A 245 -7.27 0.29 -15.54
C LEU A 245 -7.72 0.44 -14.08
N LEU A 246 -8.02 -0.68 -13.42
CA LEU A 246 -8.39 -0.69 -12.01
C LEU A 246 -7.27 -0.11 -11.14
N TYR A 247 -6.03 -0.50 -11.37
CA TYR A 247 -4.89 -0.01 -10.60
C TYR A 247 -4.64 1.50 -10.78
N MET A 248 -4.75 2.01 -12.01
CA MET A 248 -4.56 3.43 -12.33
C MET A 248 -5.63 4.31 -11.68
N ASP A 249 -6.88 3.85 -11.66
CA ASP A 249 -7.97 4.50 -10.92
C ASP A 249 -7.64 4.63 -9.42
N HIS A 250 -7.16 3.54 -8.79
CA HIS A 250 -6.73 3.56 -7.39
C HIS A 250 -5.49 4.45 -7.14
N LYS A 251 -4.61 4.59 -8.14
CA LYS A 251 -3.42 5.44 -8.10
C LYS A 251 -3.74 6.93 -8.32
N GLU A 252 -4.96 7.24 -8.78
CA GLU A 252 -5.42 8.57 -9.21
C GLU A 252 -4.51 9.14 -10.32
N VAL A 253 -4.21 8.32 -11.32
CA VAL A 253 -3.39 8.70 -12.48
C VAL A 253 -4.10 8.26 -13.75
N GLU A 254 -4.07 9.11 -14.78
CA GLU A 254 -4.65 8.79 -16.08
C GLU A 254 -3.94 7.60 -16.72
N VAL A 255 -4.74 6.72 -17.35
CA VAL A 255 -4.21 5.60 -18.11
C VAL A 255 -3.56 6.17 -19.38
N PRO A 256 -2.33 5.77 -19.73
CA PRO A 256 -1.73 6.25 -20.96
C PRO A 256 -2.52 5.81 -22.19
N VAL A 257 -2.82 6.75 -23.10
CA VAL A 257 -3.62 6.51 -24.33
C VAL A 257 -3.12 5.30 -25.12
N TYR A 258 -1.81 5.11 -25.23
CA TYR A 258 -1.24 3.97 -25.96
C TYR A 258 -1.68 2.61 -25.38
N VAL A 259 -1.95 2.55 -24.07
CA VAL A 259 -2.47 1.34 -23.40
C VAL A 259 -3.95 1.16 -23.72
N GLU A 260 -4.74 2.24 -23.63
CA GLU A 260 -6.18 2.16 -23.88
C GLU A 260 -6.49 1.71 -25.30
N GLU A 261 -5.74 2.22 -26.28
CA GLU A 261 -6.01 1.97 -27.70
C GLU A 261 -5.36 0.69 -28.24
N ASN A 262 -4.13 0.38 -27.81
CA ASN A 262 -3.29 -0.59 -28.52
C ASN A 262 -2.81 -1.77 -27.66
N PHE A 263 -3.12 -1.79 -26.36
CA PHE A 263 -2.62 -2.87 -25.49
C PHE A 263 -3.30 -4.22 -25.82
N PRO A 264 -2.55 -5.34 -25.85
CA PRO A 264 -3.11 -6.67 -26.11
C PRO A 264 -4.21 -7.06 -25.12
N GLU A 265 -5.41 -7.39 -25.64
CA GLU A 265 -6.56 -7.77 -24.81
C GLU A 265 -6.43 -9.17 -24.19
N ASN A 266 -5.71 -10.07 -24.86
CA ASN A 266 -5.60 -11.48 -24.49
C ASN A 266 -4.49 -11.77 -23.48
N LEU A 267 -3.63 -10.79 -23.16
CA LEU A 267 -2.57 -10.99 -22.19
C LEU A 267 -3.16 -11.08 -20.78
N LEU A 268 -3.01 -12.24 -20.14
CA LEU A 268 -3.57 -12.50 -18.82
C LEU A 268 -2.59 -12.12 -17.70
N LEU A 269 -3.14 -11.81 -16.53
CA LEU A 269 -2.36 -11.61 -15.30
C LEU A 269 -1.51 -12.84 -14.96
N SER A 270 -1.93 -14.04 -15.35
CA SER A 270 -1.13 -15.25 -15.13
C SER A 270 0.23 -15.21 -15.84
N GLN A 271 0.37 -14.39 -16.89
CA GLN A 271 1.58 -14.26 -17.71
C GLN A 271 2.34 -12.95 -17.48
N ILE A 272 1.88 -12.08 -16.56
CA ILE A 272 2.40 -10.70 -16.41
C ILE A 272 3.88 -10.66 -16.02
N LEU A 273 4.33 -11.60 -15.17
CA LEU A 273 5.71 -11.64 -14.73
C LEU A 273 6.65 -12.02 -15.89
N GLU A 274 6.25 -12.98 -16.72
CA GLU A 274 6.99 -13.36 -17.93
C GLU A 274 6.92 -12.29 -19.01
N ALA A 275 5.79 -11.60 -19.17
CA ALA A 275 5.64 -10.46 -20.06
C ALA A 275 6.61 -9.32 -19.71
N TRP A 276 6.69 -8.96 -18.42
CA TRP A 276 7.63 -7.93 -17.98
C TRP A 276 9.08 -8.33 -18.24
N LYS A 277 9.47 -9.56 -17.89
CA LYS A 277 10.82 -10.09 -18.15
C LYS A 277 11.15 -10.07 -19.64
N TYR A 278 10.21 -10.51 -20.48
CA TYR A 278 10.38 -10.54 -21.93
C TYR A 278 10.68 -9.14 -22.50
N VAL A 279 9.91 -8.14 -22.08
CA VAL A 279 10.10 -6.75 -22.53
C VAL A 279 11.44 -6.19 -22.06
N VAL A 280 11.88 -6.47 -20.83
CA VAL A 280 13.21 -6.07 -20.35
C VAL A 280 14.32 -6.66 -21.22
N THR A 281 14.26 -7.97 -21.50
CA THR A 281 15.31 -8.65 -22.26
C THR A 281 15.32 -8.27 -23.73
N SER A 282 14.15 -8.02 -24.34
CA SER A 282 14.03 -7.72 -25.76
C SER A 282 14.15 -6.23 -26.08
N LYS A 283 14.07 -5.34 -25.08
CA LYS A 283 14.22 -3.88 -25.26
C LYS A 283 15.54 -3.51 -25.96
N GLN A 284 16.65 -4.17 -25.64
CA GLN A 284 17.94 -3.88 -26.29
C GLN A 284 17.95 -4.30 -27.77
N GLU A 285 17.29 -5.41 -28.10
CA GLU A 285 17.17 -5.90 -29.47
C GLU A 285 16.30 -4.96 -30.32
N TRP A 286 15.14 -4.55 -29.78
CA TRP A 286 14.24 -3.62 -30.47
C TRP A 286 14.82 -2.22 -30.66
N MET A 287 15.68 -1.77 -29.74
CA MET A 287 16.37 -0.48 -29.84
C MET A 287 17.50 -0.46 -30.87
N ASN A 288 17.95 -1.63 -31.35
CA ASN A 288 18.96 -1.76 -32.41
C ASN A 288 18.36 -2.03 -33.79
N GLU A 289 17.07 -2.39 -33.87
CA GLU A 289 16.34 -2.72 -35.11
C GLU A 289 15.62 -1.51 -35.77
N GLY A 290 15.73 -0.30 -35.19
CA GLY A 290 15.11 0.93 -35.70
C GLY A 290 16.12 2.04 -35.96
#